data_AF-A0A318IGS7-F1
#
_entry.id   AF-A0A318IGS7-F1
#
_cell.length_a   1.000
_cell.length_b   1.000
_cell.length_c   1.000
_cell.angle_alpha   90.00
_cell.angle_beta   90.00
_cell.angle_gamma   90.00
#
_symmetry.space_group_name_H-M   'P 1'
#
loop_
_entity.id
_entity.type
_entity.pdbx_description
1 polymer ?
#
loop_
_entity_poly.entity_id
_entity_poly.type
_entity_poly.pdbx_seq_one_letter_code
_entity_poly.pdbx_strand_id
1 'polypeptide(L)'
;MKRLLFIMSVALFVTAVKAQEKPRRALFTEFAGASGLVGVSFDSRLKSSNHWGYRVGLSYNMGMGTSPKDEPSVLYSGPSILVASNYLIGRGNHRLELGLGMAFGYFCKEDNADAPPGSSGWNNNRRWEMGYYHFGEVGYRYQPARGFFLRMGVALNFVFERKVGLQWPISLPYLGCGFAF
;
A
#
# COMPACT_ATOMS: atom_id res chain seq x y z
N MET A 1 14.53 52.35 15.55
CA MET A 1 13.23 51.73 15.87
C MET A 1 12.45 51.27 14.64
N LYS A 2 12.31 52.08 13.57
CA LYS A 2 11.52 51.72 12.37
C LYS A 2 12.02 50.47 11.60
N ARG A 3 13.34 50.26 11.52
CA ARG A 3 13.94 49.07 10.87
C ARG A 3 13.72 47.77 11.65
N LEU A 4 13.68 47.83 12.98
CA LEU A 4 13.47 46.67 13.85
C LEU A 4 12.02 46.17 13.78
N LEU A 5 11.06 47.11 13.75
CA LEU A 5 9.63 46.81 13.58
C LEU A 5 9.32 46.17 12.22
N PHE A 6 10.02 46.60 11.15
CA PHE A 6 9.90 46.01 9.82
C PHE A 6 10.45 44.57 9.76
N ILE A 7 11.60 44.31 10.40
CA ILE A 7 12.17 42.95 10.47
C ILE A 7 11.27 42.01 11.29
N MET A 8 10.70 42.49 12.41
CA MET A 8 9.76 41.68 13.20
C MET A 8 8.47 41.38 12.43
N SER A 9 7.94 42.33 11.65
CA SER A 9 6.74 42.08 10.83
C SER A 9 7.01 41.10 9.69
N VAL A 10 8.15 41.20 9.00
CA VAL A 10 8.57 40.20 8.00
C VAL A 10 8.78 38.83 8.64
N ALA A 11 9.37 38.74 9.84
CA ALA A 11 9.54 37.49 10.56
C ALA A 11 8.20 36.86 10.99
N LEU A 12 7.21 37.67 11.40
CA LEU A 12 5.84 37.24 11.71
C LEU A 12 5.09 36.75 10.45
N PHE A 13 5.31 37.36 9.30
CA PHE A 13 4.75 36.87 8.03
C PHE A 13 5.39 35.55 7.57
N VAL A 14 6.70 35.38 7.75
CA VAL A 14 7.41 34.13 7.41
C VAL A 14 6.99 32.97 8.32
N THR A 15 6.72 33.22 9.61
CA THR A 15 6.22 32.19 10.53
C THR A 15 4.74 31.87 10.31
N ALA A 16 3.91 32.86 9.96
CA ALA A 16 2.49 32.64 9.63
C ALA A 16 2.30 31.77 8.37
N VAL A 17 3.16 31.93 7.35
CA VAL A 17 3.14 31.08 6.13
C VAL A 17 3.57 29.64 6.43
N LYS A 18 4.34 29.40 7.48
CA LYS A 18 4.74 28.06 7.93
C LYS A 18 3.75 27.40 8.91
N ALA A 19 2.80 28.15 9.45
CA ALA A 19 1.96 27.71 10.57
C ALA A 19 0.68 26.94 10.17
N GLN A 20 0.42 26.72 8.88
CA GLN A 20 -0.77 25.96 8.43
C GLN A 20 -0.48 25.00 7.26
N GLU A 21 0.65 24.29 7.28
CA GLU A 21 0.80 23.10 6.44
C GLU A 21 0.00 21.95 7.07
N LYS A 22 -1.31 21.85 6.75
CA LYS A 22 -2.09 20.64 7.06
C LYS A 22 -1.30 19.42 6.58
N PRO A 23 -1.29 18.32 7.35
CA PRO A 23 -0.59 17.11 6.93
C PRO A 23 -1.10 16.72 5.54
N ARG A 24 -0.18 16.58 4.58
CA ARG A 24 -0.51 16.21 3.20
C ARG A 24 -1.25 14.87 3.22
N ARG A 25 -2.44 14.85 2.63
CA ARG A 25 -3.27 13.66 2.50
C ARG A 25 -3.33 13.25 1.04
N ALA A 26 -3.51 11.96 0.79
CA ALA A 26 -3.76 11.43 -0.53
C ALA A 26 -4.77 10.30 -0.46
N LEU A 27 -5.64 10.25 -1.45
CA LEU A 27 -6.49 9.10 -1.73
C LEU A 27 -6.07 8.56 -3.09
N PHE A 28 -5.72 7.28 -3.15
CA PHE A 28 -5.24 6.68 -4.39
C PHE A 28 -5.69 5.24 -4.54
N THR A 29 -5.76 4.82 -5.79
CA THR A 29 -5.92 3.41 -6.17
C THR A 29 -4.54 2.85 -6.47
N GLU A 30 -4.30 1.62 -6.05
CA GLU A 30 -3.09 0.86 -6.32
C GLU A 30 -3.46 -0.40 -7.09
N PHE A 31 -2.71 -0.66 -8.15
CA PHE A 31 -2.74 -1.90 -8.90
C PHE A 31 -1.48 -2.69 -8.57
N ALA A 32 -1.66 -3.99 -8.31
CA ALA A 32 -0.62 -4.89 -7.85
C ALA A 32 0.02 -4.47 -6.49
N GLY A 33 1.21 -4.99 -6.19
CA GLY A 33 1.97 -4.63 -4.99
C GLY A 33 1.39 -5.13 -3.68
N ALA A 34 1.29 -4.23 -2.70
CA ALA A 34 0.74 -4.51 -1.38
C ALA A 34 -0.79 -4.53 -1.33
N SER A 35 -1.46 -4.17 -2.42
CA SER A 35 -2.91 -4.33 -2.57
C SER A 35 -3.28 -5.64 -3.27
N GLY A 36 -2.29 -6.46 -3.64
CA GLY A 36 -2.52 -7.73 -4.33
C GLY A 36 -2.88 -7.54 -5.80
N LEU A 37 -4.17 -7.36 -6.12
CA LEU A 37 -4.63 -7.09 -7.49
C LEU A 37 -4.98 -5.59 -7.64
N VAL A 38 -5.90 -5.11 -6.81
CA VAL A 38 -6.33 -3.71 -6.81
C VAL A 38 -6.76 -3.28 -5.42
N GLY A 39 -6.51 -2.04 -5.04
CA GLY A 39 -7.00 -1.48 -3.78
C GLY A 39 -7.09 0.03 -3.79
N VAL A 40 -7.87 0.56 -2.85
CA VAL A 40 -7.98 2.00 -2.59
C VAL A 40 -7.38 2.28 -1.22
N SER A 41 -6.55 3.29 -1.14
CA SER A 41 -5.78 3.63 0.06
C SER A 41 -5.83 5.10 0.37
N PHE A 42 -6.07 5.39 1.65
CA PHE A 42 -5.87 6.71 2.23
C PHE A 42 -4.48 6.76 2.86
N ASP A 43 -3.72 7.79 2.51
CA ASP A 43 -2.38 8.06 3.03
C ASP A 43 -2.35 9.45 3.66
N SER A 44 -1.77 9.55 4.84
CA SER A 44 -1.59 10.82 5.55
C SER A 44 -0.26 10.86 6.29
N ARG A 45 0.31 12.05 6.40
CA ARG A 45 1.50 12.28 7.22
C ARG A 45 1.12 12.38 8.71
N LEU A 46 1.98 11.87 9.61
CA LEU A 46 1.73 11.85 11.06
C LEU A 46 1.83 13.23 11.72
N LYS A 47 2.75 14.07 11.24
CA LYS A 47 2.92 15.48 11.62
C LYS A 47 3.22 16.29 10.34
N SER A 48 3.39 17.60 10.44
CA SER A 48 3.95 18.42 9.34
C SER A 48 5.35 17.94 8.89
N SER A 49 5.98 17.00 9.62
CA SER A 49 7.15 16.26 9.13
C SER A 49 6.81 15.57 7.80
N ASN A 50 7.45 16.01 6.72
CA ASN A 50 7.21 15.56 5.36
C ASN A 50 7.68 14.12 5.05
N HIS A 51 8.19 13.38 6.05
CA HIS A 51 8.83 12.07 5.86
C HIS A 51 7.96 10.90 6.35
N TRP A 52 7.60 10.86 7.64
CA TRP A 52 6.81 9.76 8.21
C TRP A 52 5.30 9.93 7.98
N GLY A 53 4.64 8.83 7.63
CA GLY A 53 3.19 8.77 7.60
C GLY A 53 2.65 7.35 7.68
N TYR A 54 1.36 7.26 7.46
CA TYR A 54 0.59 6.03 7.53
C TYR A 54 -0.34 5.93 6.34
N ARG A 55 -0.68 4.68 6.02
CA ARG A 55 -1.58 4.30 4.95
C ARG A 55 -2.57 3.27 5.50
N VAL A 56 -3.85 3.46 5.19
CA VAL A 56 -4.91 2.48 5.46
C VAL A 56 -5.73 2.35 4.20
N GLY A 57 -6.07 1.13 3.82
CA GLY A 57 -6.79 0.88 2.58
C GLY A 57 -7.61 -0.39 2.58
N LEU A 58 -8.48 -0.49 1.59
CA LEU A 58 -9.23 -1.69 1.24
C LEU A 58 -8.69 -2.21 -0.07
N SER A 59 -8.44 -3.51 -0.15
CA SER A 59 -7.90 -4.14 -1.34
C SER A 59 -8.60 -5.44 -1.63
N TYR A 60 -8.57 -5.84 -2.90
CA TYR A 60 -8.91 -7.17 -3.35
C TYR A 60 -7.63 -7.83 -3.84
N ASN A 61 -7.26 -8.92 -3.17
CA ASN A 61 -6.03 -9.63 -3.49
C ASN A 61 -6.39 -10.85 -4.31
N MET A 62 -5.48 -11.20 -5.22
CA MET A 62 -5.51 -12.46 -5.93
C MET A 62 -4.07 -12.96 -6.00
N GLY A 63 -3.84 -14.22 -5.67
CA GLY A 63 -2.52 -14.82 -5.78
C GLY A 63 -2.55 -16.33 -5.73
N MET A 64 -1.55 -16.95 -6.34
CA MET A 64 -1.39 -18.39 -6.33
C MET A 64 -0.50 -18.76 -5.13
N GLY A 65 -0.98 -19.68 -4.29
CA GLY A 65 -0.20 -20.32 -3.25
C GLY A 65 0.23 -21.71 -3.68
N THR A 66 1.42 -22.13 -3.25
CA THR A 66 1.87 -23.52 -3.36
C THR A 66 1.73 -24.19 -2.00
N SER A 67 0.88 -25.22 -1.90
CA SER A 67 0.74 -26.00 -0.67
C SER A 67 2.04 -26.78 -0.39
N PRO A 68 2.45 -27.02 0.87
CA PRO A 68 3.64 -27.81 1.16
C PRO A 68 3.46 -29.28 0.75
N LYS A 69 4.02 -29.64 -0.42
CA LYS A 69 4.18 -30.98 -1.00
C LYS A 69 2.86 -31.66 -1.44
N ASP A 70 2.76 -31.89 -2.75
CA ASP A 70 1.82 -32.79 -3.44
C ASP A 70 0.34 -32.38 -3.62
N GLU A 71 -0.03 -31.12 -3.38
CA GLU A 71 -1.36 -30.60 -3.76
C GLU A 71 -1.29 -29.55 -4.89
N PRO A 72 -2.28 -29.53 -5.81
CA PRO A 72 -2.32 -28.64 -6.97
C PRO A 72 -2.35 -27.16 -6.57
N SER A 73 -1.96 -26.29 -7.51
CA SER A 73 -1.93 -24.83 -7.31
C SER A 73 -3.24 -24.31 -6.73
N VAL A 74 -3.14 -23.56 -5.63
CA VAL A 74 -4.28 -23.00 -4.92
C VAL A 74 -4.40 -21.52 -5.27
N LEU A 75 -5.55 -21.10 -5.81
CA LEU A 75 -5.84 -19.69 -6.02
C LEU A 75 -6.48 -19.11 -4.76
N TYR A 76 -5.85 -18.08 -4.19
CA TYR A 76 -6.41 -17.29 -3.11
C TYR A 76 -6.93 -15.98 -3.68
N SER A 77 -8.22 -15.70 -3.46
CA SER A 77 -8.82 -14.42 -3.85
C SER A 77 -9.71 -13.86 -2.75
N GLY A 78 -9.67 -12.56 -2.50
CA GLY A 78 -10.55 -11.99 -1.49
C GLY A 78 -10.26 -10.56 -1.05
N PRO A 79 -11.24 -9.93 -0.38
CA PRO A 79 -11.08 -8.61 0.18
C PRO A 79 -10.14 -8.63 1.40
N SER A 80 -9.39 -7.54 1.56
CA SER A 80 -8.54 -7.31 2.72
C SER A 80 -8.47 -5.83 3.09
N ILE A 81 -8.07 -5.59 4.33
CA ILE A 81 -7.71 -4.28 4.85
C ILE A 81 -6.20 -4.23 4.95
N LEU A 82 -5.58 -3.20 4.38
CA LEU A 82 -4.15 -2.95 4.48
C LEU A 82 -3.88 -1.80 5.45
N VAL A 83 -2.84 -1.95 6.25
CA VAL A 83 -2.31 -0.90 7.13
C VAL A 83 -0.80 -0.87 6.97
N ALA A 84 -0.24 0.31 6.69
CA ALA A 84 1.19 0.48 6.53
C ALA A 84 1.70 1.78 7.14
N SER A 85 2.96 1.74 7.53
CA SER A 85 3.78 2.91 7.78
C SER A 85 4.65 3.20 6.57
N ASN A 86 4.90 4.47 6.27
CA ASN A 86 5.78 4.83 5.16
C ASN A 86 6.67 6.03 5.48
N TYR A 87 7.89 5.96 4.97
CA TYR A 87 8.94 6.95 5.12
C TYR A 87 9.33 7.50 3.75
N LEU A 88 9.30 8.82 3.61
CA LEU A 88 9.63 9.52 2.38
C LEU A 88 11.02 10.17 2.46
N ILE A 89 11.87 9.86 1.49
CA ILE A 89 13.19 10.44 1.32
C ILE A 89 13.17 11.34 0.08
N GLY A 90 13.67 12.57 0.21
CA GLY A 90 13.73 13.53 -0.89
C GLY A 90 13.00 14.83 -0.58
N ARG A 91 12.89 15.70 -1.59
CA ARG A 91 12.32 17.05 -1.46
C ARG A 91 11.41 17.38 -2.65
N GLY A 92 10.51 18.34 -2.45
CA GLY A 92 9.58 18.79 -3.48
C GLY A 92 8.46 17.76 -3.72
N ASN A 93 8.09 17.58 -4.98
CA ASN A 93 7.01 16.67 -5.37
C ASN A 93 7.50 15.24 -5.61
N HIS A 94 8.80 15.02 -5.80
CA HIS A 94 9.38 13.72 -6.12
C HIS A 94 10.09 13.14 -4.89
N ARG A 95 9.69 11.94 -4.46
CA ARG A 95 10.23 11.30 -3.26
C ARG A 95 10.44 9.82 -3.50
N LEU A 96 11.47 9.28 -2.88
CA LEU A 96 11.61 7.85 -2.67
C LEU A 96 10.75 7.47 -1.45
N GLU A 97 10.03 6.38 -1.56
CA GLU A 97 9.13 5.86 -0.54
C GLU A 97 9.61 4.49 -0.06
N LEU A 98 9.71 4.34 1.25
CA LEU A 98 9.93 3.08 1.94
C LEU A 98 8.67 2.78 2.76
N GLY A 99 8.00 1.68 2.48
CA GLY A 99 6.79 1.26 3.19
C GLY A 99 7.01 -0.05 3.93
N LEU A 100 6.38 -0.20 5.10
CA LEU A 100 6.27 -1.47 5.80
C LEU A 100 4.86 -1.57 6.38
N GLY A 101 4.18 -2.67 6.08
CA GLY A 101 2.80 -2.87 6.46
C GLY A 101 2.37 -4.32 6.52
N MET A 102 1.08 -4.47 6.78
CA MET A 102 0.38 -5.73 6.91
C MET A 102 -1.01 -5.60 6.29
N ALA A 103 -1.48 -6.69 5.70
CA ALA A 103 -2.83 -6.82 5.18
C ALA A 103 -3.54 -8.00 5.86
N PHE A 104 -4.79 -7.78 6.23
CA PHE A 104 -5.67 -8.78 6.86
C PHE A 104 -6.91 -8.94 6.02
N GLY A 105 -7.24 -10.16 5.62
CA GLY A 105 -8.34 -10.41 4.70
C GLY A 105 -9.06 -11.72 4.93
N TYR A 106 -10.16 -11.86 4.22
CA TYR A 106 -10.93 -13.10 4.13
C TYR A 106 -10.75 -13.64 2.72
N PHE A 107 -9.98 -14.72 2.58
CA PHE A 107 -9.57 -15.25 1.29
C PHE A 107 -10.35 -16.51 0.99
N CYS A 108 -10.94 -16.56 -0.20
CA CYS A 108 -11.53 -17.75 -0.78
C CYS A 108 -10.41 -18.60 -1.38
N LYS A 109 -10.29 -19.83 -0.89
CA LYS A 109 -9.42 -20.88 -1.40
C LYS A 109 -10.16 -21.63 -2.50
N GLU A 110 -9.62 -21.62 -3.71
CA GLU A 110 -10.07 -22.48 -4.80
C GLU A 110 -9.01 -23.57 -5.03
N ASP A 111 -9.39 -24.82 -4.72
CA ASP A 111 -8.58 -26.00 -5.02
C ASP A 111 -8.68 -26.32 -6.52
N ASN A 112 -7.56 -26.71 -7.16
CA ASN A 112 -7.43 -27.08 -8.59
C ASN A 112 -7.39 -25.93 -9.61
N ALA A 113 -6.54 -24.91 -9.43
CA ALA A 113 -6.36 -23.84 -10.44
C ALA A 113 -5.75 -24.34 -11.78
N ASP A 114 -5.20 -25.55 -11.82
CA ASP A 114 -4.53 -26.14 -13.00
C ASP A 114 -5.33 -27.25 -13.71
N ALA A 115 -6.57 -27.54 -13.31
CA ALA A 115 -7.35 -28.62 -13.93
C ALA A 115 -7.82 -28.22 -15.35
N PRO A 116 -7.65 -29.07 -16.38
CA PRO A 116 -8.17 -28.82 -17.71
C PRO A 116 -9.69 -28.58 -17.68
N PRO A 117 -10.22 -27.64 -18.51
CA PRO A 117 -11.65 -27.43 -18.62
C PRO A 117 -12.36 -28.75 -19.00
N GLY A 118 -13.29 -29.22 -18.16
CA GLY A 118 -14.08 -30.43 -18.44
C GLY A 118 -13.64 -31.72 -17.73
N SER A 119 -12.65 -31.68 -16.84
CA SER A 119 -12.38 -32.82 -15.94
C SER A 119 -13.49 -32.93 -14.88
N SER A 120 -14.02 -34.14 -14.67
CA SER A 120 -15.06 -34.49 -13.69
C SER A 120 -14.60 -34.43 -12.22
N GLY A 121 -13.55 -33.66 -11.94
CA GLY A 121 -12.95 -33.42 -10.64
C GLY A 121 -13.10 -31.97 -10.16
N TRP A 122 -14.08 -31.22 -10.68
CA TRP A 122 -14.49 -29.93 -10.12
C TRP A 122 -15.11 -30.12 -8.74
N ASN A 123 -14.29 -30.50 -7.75
CA ASN A 123 -14.67 -30.36 -6.37
C ASN A 123 -14.58 -28.86 -6.05
N ASN A 124 -15.69 -28.17 -6.22
CA ASN A 124 -15.82 -26.72 -6.05
C ASN A 124 -15.85 -26.37 -4.55
N ASN A 125 -14.84 -26.83 -3.82
CA ASN A 125 -14.75 -26.70 -2.37
C ASN A 125 -14.19 -25.31 -2.05
N ARG A 126 -14.98 -24.29 -2.33
CA ARG A 126 -14.68 -22.91 -1.94
C ARG A 126 -14.72 -22.80 -0.43
N ARG A 127 -13.53 -22.66 0.17
CA ARG A 127 -13.40 -22.43 1.61
C ARG A 127 -12.93 -21.02 1.83
N TRP A 128 -13.63 -20.32 2.71
CA TRP A 128 -13.21 -18.99 3.13
C TRP A 128 -12.39 -19.10 4.40
N GLU A 129 -11.21 -18.50 4.38
CA GLU A 129 -10.29 -18.53 5.50
C GLU A 129 -9.78 -17.11 5.80
N MET A 130 -9.63 -16.79 7.08
CA MET A 130 -8.97 -15.55 7.49
C MET A 130 -7.47 -15.69 7.24
N GLY A 131 -6.88 -14.78 6.48
CA GLY A 131 -5.45 -14.77 6.22
C GLY A 131 -4.83 -13.40 6.46
N TYR A 132 -3.51 -13.39 6.59
CA TYR A 132 -2.74 -12.16 6.67
C TYR A 132 -1.41 -12.29 5.94
N TYR A 133 -0.86 -11.17 5.50
CA TYR A 133 0.51 -11.09 5.00
C TYR A 133 1.13 -9.76 5.37
N HIS A 134 2.46 -9.74 5.44
CA HIS A 134 3.26 -8.54 5.63
C HIS A 134 3.83 -8.11 4.29
N PHE A 135 4.13 -6.84 4.15
CA PHE A 135 4.75 -6.32 2.94
C PHE A 135 5.73 -5.20 3.24
N GLY A 136 6.84 -5.20 2.50
CA GLY A 136 7.76 -4.08 2.41
C GLY A 136 7.68 -3.45 1.03
N GLU A 137 7.65 -2.13 0.93
CA GLU A 137 7.59 -1.40 -0.34
C GLU A 137 8.82 -0.53 -0.50
N VAL A 138 9.38 -0.51 -1.70
CA VAL A 138 10.37 0.48 -2.11
C VAL A 138 9.92 1.02 -3.45
N GLY A 139 9.76 2.34 -3.55
CA GLY A 139 9.23 2.93 -4.76
C GLY A 139 9.47 4.42 -4.90
N TYR A 140 9.11 4.93 -6.05
CA TYR A 140 9.08 6.33 -6.39
C TYR A 140 7.65 6.88 -6.22
N ARG A 141 7.55 8.08 -5.66
CA ARG A 141 6.31 8.78 -5.37
C ARG A 141 6.37 10.20 -5.89
N TYR A 142 5.42 10.56 -6.74
CA TYR A 142 5.10 11.93 -7.13
C TYR A 142 3.87 12.42 -6.35
N GLN A 143 4.06 13.42 -5.49
CA GLN A 143 3.01 14.02 -4.68
C GLN A 143 3.11 15.55 -4.63
N PRO A 144 2.26 16.28 -5.37
CA PRO A 144 2.13 17.72 -5.24
C PRO A 144 1.43 18.12 -3.92
N ALA A 145 1.42 19.42 -3.60
CA ALA A 145 0.68 19.94 -2.45
C ALA A 145 -0.83 19.69 -2.58
N ARG A 146 -1.37 19.87 -3.78
CA ARG A 146 -2.72 19.46 -4.20
C ARG A 146 -2.68 19.03 -5.65
N GLY A 147 -3.42 18.00 -6.03
CA GLY A 147 -3.51 17.55 -7.41
C GLY A 147 -3.11 16.08 -7.60
N PHE A 148 -2.73 15.75 -8.82
CA PHE A 148 -2.46 14.38 -9.25
C PHE A 148 -1.33 13.72 -8.46
N PHE A 149 -1.62 12.54 -7.92
CA PHE A 149 -0.70 11.71 -7.17
C PHE A 149 -0.34 10.46 -7.98
N LEU A 150 0.93 10.10 -7.99
CA LEU A 150 1.42 8.89 -8.65
C LEU A 150 2.44 8.20 -7.75
N ARG A 151 2.41 6.87 -7.71
CA ARG A 151 3.44 6.04 -7.10
C ARG A 151 3.71 4.84 -7.96
N MET A 152 4.95 4.38 -7.99
CA MET A 152 5.35 3.13 -8.63
C MET A 152 6.53 2.54 -7.90
N GLY A 153 6.68 1.22 -7.88
CA GLY A 153 7.78 0.59 -7.16
C GLY A 153 7.66 -0.90 -7.15
N VAL A 154 8.33 -1.53 -6.19
CA VAL A 154 8.28 -2.96 -5.95
C VAL A 154 7.85 -3.20 -4.51
N ALA A 155 6.86 -4.08 -4.34
CA ALA A 155 6.45 -4.59 -3.04
C ALA A 155 7.00 -6.00 -2.86
N LEU A 156 7.56 -6.28 -1.68
CA LEU A 156 7.98 -7.60 -1.23
C LEU A 156 6.94 -8.08 -0.23
N ASN A 157 6.10 -9.03 -0.63
CA ASN A 157 5.13 -9.65 0.26
C ASN A 157 5.78 -10.82 1.01
N PHE A 158 5.52 -11.02 2.29
CA PHE A 158 6.04 -12.15 3.06
C PHE A 158 5.09 -12.53 4.20
N VAL A 159 5.14 -13.80 4.61
CA VAL A 159 4.32 -14.34 5.70
C VAL A 159 5.25 -15.06 6.67
N PHE A 160 5.13 -14.78 7.97
CA PHE A 160 5.98 -15.39 9.01
C PHE A 160 5.49 -16.79 9.42
N GLU A 161 4.18 -17.06 9.38
CA GLU A 161 3.61 -18.37 9.67
C GLU A 161 3.20 -19.13 8.39
N ARG A 162 3.63 -20.38 8.30
CA ARG A 162 3.45 -21.27 7.15
C ARG A 162 2.03 -21.84 6.99
N LYS A 163 1.06 -21.37 7.77
CA LYS A 163 -0.25 -22.02 7.91
C LYS A 163 -1.38 -21.32 7.17
N VAL A 164 -1.34 -19.99 7.00
CA VAL A 164 -2.42 -19.25 6.33
C VAL A 164 -1.89 -17.98 5.67
N GLY A 165 -1.73 -17.98 4.35
CA GLY A 165 -1.32 -16.80 3.58
C GLY A 165 -0.72 -17.12 2.22
N LEU A 166 -0.81 -16.17 1.28
CA LEU A 166 -0.15 -16.21 -0.04
C LEU A 166 1.31 -16.65 0.15
N GLN A 167 1.62 -17.88 -0.26
CA GLN A 167 2.94 -18.42 -0.02
C GLN A 167 3.90 -17.89 -1.08
N TRP A 168 5.03 -17.33 -0.62
CA TRP A 168 6.29 -16.96 -1.29
C TRP A 168 6.57 -15.45 -1.25
N PRO A 169 7.86 -15.04 -1.10
CA PRO A 169 8.25 -13.65 -1.33
C PRO A 169 8.13 -13.30 -2.80
N ILE A 170 6.94 -12.87 -3.21
CA ILE A 170 6.71 -12.38 -4.55
C ILE A 170 7.03 -10.88 -4.54
N SER A 171 8.10 -10.52 -5.22
CA SER A 171 8.33 -9.14 -5.61
C SER A 171 7.31 -8.74 -6.68
N LEU A 172 6.33 -7.91 -6.31
CA LEU A 172 5.32 -7.41 -7.23
C LEU A 172 5.60 -5.95 -7.58
N PRO A 173 5.86 -5.62 -8.85
CA PRO A 173 5.83 -4.23 -9.25
C PRO A 173 4.42 -3.67 -9.03
N TYR A 174 4.31 -2.40 -8.66
CA TYR A 174 3.03 -1.74 -8.45
C TYR A 174 2.99 -0.38 -9.11
N LEU A 175 1.77 0.04 -9.42
CA LEU A 175 1.45 1.38 -9.90
C LEU A 175 0.24 1.87 -9.13
N GLY A 176 0.32 3.07 -8.56
CA GLY A 176 -0.80 3.72 -7.91
C GLY A 176 -0.99 5.13 -8.41
N CYS A 177 -2.25 5.53 -8.60
CA CYS A 177 -2.62 6.86 -9.03
C CYS A 177 -3.80 7.38 -8.22
N GLY A 178 -3.86 8.70 -8.01
CA GLY A 178 -4.89 9.29 -7.18
C GLY A 178 -4.80 10.80 -7.06
N PHE A 179 -5.26 11.32 -5.94
CA PHE A 179 -5.35 12.74 -5.69
C PHE A 179 -4.82 13.10 -4.29
N ALA A 180 -3.93 14.10 -4.24
CA ALA A 180 -3.42 14.69 -3.01
C ALA A 180 -4.15 16.01 -2.68
N PHE A 181 -4.41 16.28 -1.40
CA PHE A 181 -5.14 17.47 -0.94
C PHE A 181 -4.71 18.00 0.44
#